data_AF-A0A970N5C1-F1
#
_entry.id   AF-A0A970N5C1-F1
#
_cell.length_a   1.000
_cell.length_b   1.000
_cell.length_c   1.000
_cell.angle_alpha   90.00
_cell.angle_beta   90.00
_cell.angle_gamma   90.00
#
_symmetry.space_group_name_H-M   'P 1'
#
loop_
_entity.id
_entity.type
_entity.pdbx_description
1 polymer ?
#
loop_
_entity_poly.entity_id
_entity_poly.type
_entity_poly.pdbx_seq_one_letter_code
_entity_poly.pdbx_strand_id
1 'polypeptide(L)'
;MKEIFDSTAQYLESKKKLRQLIVYYFVFSFVILGALLTFFLISNDNYLLPLIINIVLTIIFAWGSIYFFTNPFKILYSMNTFFRDLDYSNFLESEVVILSVQKRKAFKYGLEFFVYEALEKSENTTHQRNLYVLELDENIVFNKTIKIKTIGNILVAYEDTK
;
A
#
# COMPACT_ATOMS: atom_id res chain seq x y z
N MET A 1 19.38 6.59 19.10
CA MET A 1 18.30 6.48 18.10
C MET A 1 17.98 5.01 17.81
N LYS A 2 16.75 4.56 18.09
CA LYS A 2 16.28 3.18 17.89
C LYS A 2 15.51 3.08 16.56
N GLU A 3 15.90 2.16 15.68
CA GLU A 3 15.23 1.93 14.39
C GLU A 3 14.08 0.92 14.56
N ILE A 4 12.94 1.20 13.91
CA ILE A 4 11.70 0.42 14.04
C ILE A 4 11.57 -0.62 12.89
N PHE A 5 12.51 -0.67 11.95
CA PHE A 5 12.32 -1.37 10.67
C PHE A 5 13.38 -2.42 10.34
N ASP A 6 12.93 -3.63 9.98
CA ASP A 6 13.71 -4.65 9.26
C ASP A 6 12.94 -5.06 7.98
N SER A 7 12.98 -4.21 6.95
CA SER A 7 11.98 -4.14 5.85
C SER A 7 12.32 -4.95 4.59
N THR A 8 13.55 -5.47 4.48
CA THR A 8 14.06 -6.06 3.23
C THR A 8 13.47 -7.44 2.91
N ALA A 9 13.22 -8.27 3.93
CA ALA A 9 12.66 -9.62 3.74
C ALA A 9 11.20 -9.60 3.26
N GLN A 10 10.35 -8.76 3.86
CA GLN A 10 8.94 -8.63 3.49
C GLN A 10 8.75 -8.03 2.08
N TYR A 11 9.65 -7.12 1.68
CA TYR A 11 9.69 -6.56 0.33
C TYR A 11 10.01 -7.62 -0.74
N LEU A 12 11.04 -8.44 -0.51
CA LEU A 12 11.47 -9.49 -1.43
C LEU A 12 10.39 -10.56 -1.65
N GLU A 13 9.67 -10.94 -0.60
CA GLU A 13 8.58 -11.91 -0.69
C GLU A 13 7.39 -11.36 -1.51
N SER A 14 7.02 -10.10 -1.27
CA SER A 14 5.93 -9.41 -1.98
C SER A 14 6.24 -9.27 -3.48
N LYS A 15 7.50 -8.99 -3.84
CA LYS A 15 7.96 -8.92 -5.24
C LYS A 15 7.88 -10.27 -5.96
N LYS A 16 8.16 -11.38 -5.28
CA LYS A 16 8.03 -12.74 -5.86
C LYS A 16 6.57 -13.10 -6.15
N LYS A 17 5.67 -12.85 -5.19
CA LYS A 17 4.21 -13.10 -5.34
C LYS A 17 3.63 -12.29 -6.52
N LEU A 18 4.08 -11.06 -6.71
CA LEU A 18 3.67 -10.20 -7.83
C LEU A 18 4.03 -10.81 -9.19
N ARG A 19 5.27 -11.29 -9.35
CA ARG A 19 5.74 -11.90 -10.61
C ARG A 19 4.90 -13.13 -10.96
N GLN A 20 4.55 -13.96 -9.97
CA GLN A 20 3.70 -15.13 -10.19
C GLN A 20 2.29 -14.73 -10.64
N LEU A 21 1.69 -13.70 -10.03
CA LEU A 21 0.37 -13.19 -10.41
C LEU A 21 0.33 -12.67 -11.85
N ILE A 22 1.38 -11.97 -12.31
CA ILE A 22 1.50 -11.49 -13.70
C ILE A 22 1.55 -12.67 -14.69
N VAL A 23 2.31 -13.71 -14.36
CA VAL A 23 2.45 -14.88 -15.23
C VAL A 23 1.12 -15.63 -15.35
N TYR A 24 0.42 -15.87 -14.24
CA TYR A 24 -0.91 -16.50 -14.28
C TYR A 24 -1.90 -15.68 -15.12
N TYR A 25 -1.89 -14.36 -15.00
CA TYR A 25 -2.75 -13.49 -15.81
C TYR A 25 -2.52 -13.63 -17.31
N PHE A 26 -1.26 -13.60 -17.75
CA PHE A 26 -0.93 -13.74 -19.16
C PHE A 26 -1.45 -15.06 -19.71
N VAL A 27 -1.25 -16.16 -18.97
CA VAL A 27 -1.73 -17.48 -19.37
C VAL A 27 -3.26 -17.52 -19.47
N PHE A 28 -3.99 -17.06 -18.45
CA PHE A 28 -5.45 -17.05 -18.48
C PHE A 28 -6.02 -16.16 -19.59
N SER A 29 -5.41 -15.00 -19.83
CA SER A 29 -5.83 -14.07 -20.90
C SER A 29 -5.67 -14.69 -22.28
N PHE A 30 -4.54 -15.37 -22.54
CA PHE A 30 -4.30 -16.04 -23.82
C PHE A 30 -5.25 -17.23 -24.04
N VAL A 31 -5.58 -17.99 -23.00
CA VAL A 31 -6.54 -19.10 -23.09
C VAL A 31 -7.93 -18.60 -23.44
N ILE A 32 -8.40 -17.53 -22.80
CA ILE A 32 -9.72 -16.95 -23.04
C ILE A 32 -9.80 -16.33 -24.44
N LEU A 33 -8.77 -15.57 -24.84
CA LEU A 33 -8.71 -14.99 -26.19
C LEU A 33 -8.68 -16.07 -27.28
N GLY A 34 -7.94 -17.16 -27.03
CA GLY A 34 -7.92 -18.33 -27.90
C GLY A 34 -9.30 -18.96 -28.05
N ALA A 35 -9.99 -19.23 -26.95
CA ALA A 35 -11.34 -19.82 -26.96
C ALA A 35 -12.36 -18.95 -27.72
N LEU A 36 -12.27 -17.62 -27.57
CA LEU A 36 -13.14 -16.66 -28.28
C LEU A 36 -12.91 -16.68 -29.79
N LEU A 37 -11.65 -16.70 -30.23
CA LEU A 37 -11.28 -16.78 -31.65
C LEU A 37 -11.79 -18.07 -32.28
N THR A 38 -11.65 -19.21 -31.60
CA THR A 38 -12.15 -20.50 -32.11
C THR A 38 -13.68 -20.50 -32.22
N PHE A 39 -14.38 -19.90 -31.26
CA PHE A 39 -15.85 -19.84 -31.27
C PHE A 39 -16.38 -18.92 -32.39
N PHE A 40 -15.70 -17.80 -32.64
CA PHE A 40 -16.03 -16.86 -33.73
C PHE A 40 -15.83 -17.49 -35.12
N LEU A 41 -14.75 -18.23 -35.32
CA LEU A 41 -14.44 -18.86 -36.62
C LEU A 41 -15.36 -20.03 -36.97
N ILE A 42 -16.01 -20.65 -35.99
CA ILE A 42 -16.88 -21.82 -36.17
C ILE A 42 -18.37 -21.44 -36.17
N SER A 43 -18.74 -20.22 -35.76
CA SER A 43 -20.14 -19.85 -35.58
C SER A 43 -20.85 -19.56 -36.91
N ASN A 44 -21.93 -20.32 -37.16
CA ASN A 44 -22.93 -20.08 -38.22
C ASN A 44 -23.98 -19.04 -37.74
N ASP A 45 -24.77 -18.43 -38.63
CA ASP A 45 -25.70 -17.32 -38.29
C ASP A 45 -26.69 -17.60 -37.14
N ASN A 46 -27.00 -18.87 -36.88
CA ASN A 46 -27.85 -19.30 -35.75
C ASN A 46 -27.23 -19.08 -34.35
N TYR A 47 -25.94 -18.73 -34.27
CA TYR A 47 -25.22 -18.56 -33.01
C TYR A 47 -24.99 -17.09 -32.63
N LEU A 48 -25.71 -16.16 -33.28
CA LEU A 48 -25.58 -14.72 -33.07
C LEU A 48 -25.88 -14.31 -31.61
N LEU A 49 -26.91 -14.89 -30.99
CA LEU A 49 -27.24 -14.64 -29.58
C LEU A 49 -26.15 -15.17 -28.61
N PRO A 50 -25.69 -16.43 -28.71
CA PRO A 50 -24.51 -16.90 -27.97
C PRO A 50 -23.28 -16.03 -28.16
N LEU A 51 -23.05 -15.51 -29.36
CA LEU A 51 -21.91 -14.66 -29.69
C LEU A 51 -21.98 -13.30 -28.99
N ILE A 52 -23.16 -12.66 -28.95
CA ILE A 52 -23.38 -11.43 -28.18
C ILE A 52 -23.14 -11.66 -26.69
N ILE A 53 -23.68 -12.73 -26.11
CA ILE A 53 -23.48 -13.07 -24.69
C ILE A 53 -21.99 -13.24 -24.39
N ASN A 54 -21.25 -13.91 -25.27
CA ASN A 54 -19.83 -14.15 -25.10
C ASN A 54 -19.00 -12.85 -25.19
N ILE A 55 -19.34 -11.94 -26.10
CA ILE A 55 -18.73 -10.60 -26.18
C ILE A 55 -18.94 -9.83 -24.88
N VAL A 56 -20.16 -9.83 -24.35
CA VAL A 56 -20.47 -9.13 -23.09
C VAL A 56 -19.68 -9.73 -21.92
N LEU A 57 -19.64 -11.06 -21.80
CA LEU A 57 -18.83 -11.74 -20.78
C LEU A 57 -17.36 -11.43 -20.91
N THR A 58 -16.84 -11.33 -22.14
CA THR A 58 -15.45 -10.96 -22.41
C THR A 58 -15.14 -9.53 -21.97
N ILE A 59 -16.03 -8.58 -22.25
CA ILE A 59 -15.88 -7.18 -21.82
C ILE A 59 -15.87 -7.10 -20.29
N ILE A 60 -16.82 -7.79 -19.63
CA ILE A 60 -16.88 -7.84 -18.15
C ILE A 60 -15.60 -8.48 -17.60
N PHE A 61 -15.13 -9.58 -18.19
CA PHE A 61 -13.91 -10.26 -17.77
C PHE A 61 -12.66 -9.38 -17.96
N ALA A 62 -12.57 -8.68 -19.09
CA ALA A 62 -11.47 -7.76 -19.38
C ALA A 62 -11.42 -6.60 -18.39
N TRP A 63 -12.57 -5.95 -18.15
CA TRP A 63 -12.67 -4.86 -17.17
C TRP A 63 -12.43 -5.33 -15.73
N GLY A 64 -13.02 -6.46 -15.35
CA GLY A 64 -12.81 -7.08 -14.04
C GLY A 64 -11.35 -7.44 -13.81
N SER A 65 -10.69 -7.98 -14.84
CA SER A 65 -9.25 -8.24 -14.82
C SER A 65 -8.46 -6.95 -14.66
N ILE A 66 -8.67 -5.95 -15.52
CA ILE A 66 -7.97 -4.66 -15.42
C ILE A 66 -8.12 -4.08 -14.02
N TYR A 67 -9.32 -4.04 -13.45
CA TYR A 67 -9.55 -3.54 -12.10
C TYR A 67 -8.82 -4.37 -11.03
N PHE A 68 -8.98 -5.71 -11.08
CA PHE A 68 -8.36 -6.63 -10.13
C PHE A 68 -6.83 -6.59 -10.18
N PHE A 69 -6.22 -6.33 -11.33
CA PHE A 69 -4.77 -6.18 -11.47
C PHE A 69 -4.31 -4.77 -11.10
N THR A 70 -4.99 -3.72 -11.56
CA THR A 70 -4.53 -2.34 -11.35
C THR A 70 -4.53 -1.96 -9.86
N ASN A 71 -5.49 -2.46 -9.08
CA ASN A 71 -5.61 -2.12 -7.66
C ASN A 71 -4.41 -2.58 -6.81
N PRO A 72 -3.98 -3.86 -6.83
CA PRO A 72 -2.77 -4.29 -6.12
C PRO A 72 -1.50 -3.63 -6.67
N PHE A 73 -1.40 -3.35 -7.98
CA PHE A 73 -0.25 -2.58 -8.52
C PHE A 73 -0.18 -1.16 -7.97
N LYS A 74 -1.33 -0.49 -7.81
CA LYS A 74 -1.39 0.85 -7.22
C LYS A 74 -0.93 0.84 -5.76
N ILE A 75 -1.36 -0.16 -4.99
CA ILE A 75 -0.93 -0.38 -3.60
C ILE A 75 0.58 -0.63 -3.56
N LEU A 76 1.10 -1.55 -4.37
CA LEU A 76 2.52 -1.88 -4.43
C LEU A 76 3.40 -0.71 -4.89
N TYR A 77 2.95 0.07 -5.87
CA TYR A 77 3.65 1.27 -6.31
C TYR A 77 3.76 2.30 -5.17
N SER A 78 2.68 2.47 -4.40
CA SER A 78 2.68 3.36 -3.24
C SER A 78 3.61 2.86 -2.11
N MET A 79 3.64 1.53 -1.86
CA MET A 79 4.57 0.92 -0.92
C MET A 79 6.03 1.09 -1.37
N ASN A 80 6.32 0.82 -2.65
CA ASN A 80 7.66 0.96 -3.20
C ASN A 80 8.15 2.42 -3.15
N THR A 81 7.25 3.38 -3.36
CA THR A 81 7.57 4.80 -3.19
C THR A 81 7.95 5.10 -1.73
N PHE A 82 7.17 4.59 -0.77
CA PHE A 82 7.47 4.77 0.65
C PHE A 82 8.83 4.17 1.07
N PHE A 83 9.13 2.91 0.68
CA PHE A 83 10.43 2.30 1.00
C PHE A 83 11.60 2.99 0.30
N ARG A 84 11.40 3.43 -0.94
CA ARG A 84 12.40 4.23 -1.65
C ARG A 84 12.65 5.56 -0.93
N ASP A 85 11.61 6.22 -0.44
CA ASP A 85 11.72 7.48 0.30
C ASP A 85 12.41 7.28 1.66
N LEU A 86 12.23 6.11 2.31
CA LEU A 86 13.01 5.69 3.48
C LEU A 86 14.51 5.59 3.16
N ASP A 87 14.87 4.96 2.04
CA ASP A 87 16.28 4.78 1.64
C ASP A 87 16.97 6.12 1.29
N TYR A 88 16.24 7.06 0.68
CA TYR A 88 16.80 8.37 0.29
C TYR A 88 16.95 9.36 1.46
N SER A 89 16.67 8.96 2.70
CA SER A 89 16.91 9.77 3.90
C SER A 89 16.22 11.14 3.94
N ASN A 90 15.06 11.29 3.27
CA ASN A 90 14.23 12.51 3.33
C ASN A 90 13.45 12.57 4.65
N PHE A 91 14.17 12.49 5.76
CA PHE A 91 13.60 12.53 7.11
C PHE A 91 13.36 13.98 7.54
N LEU A 92 12.15 14.23 8.04
CA LEU A 92 11.84 15.42 8.79
C LEU A 92 12.04 15.13 10.28
N GLU A 93 13.02 15.80 10.88
CA GLU A 93 13.22 15.78 12.32
C GLU A 93 12.33 16.82 12.99
N SER A 94 11.60 16.41 14.03
CA SER A 94 10.88 17.36 14.88
C SER A 94 10.79 16.88 16.32
N GLU A 95 10.46 17.80 17.22
CA GLU A 95 10.22 17.49 18.63
C GLU A 95 8.72 17.49 18.88
N VAL A 96 8.22 16.39 19.44
CA VAL A 96 6.79 16.22 19.71
C VAL A 96 6.56 15.65 21.10
N VAL A 97 5.38 15.89 21.63
CA VAL A 97 4.86 15.21 22.82
C VAL A 97 3.77 14.24 22.39
N ILE A 98 3.99 12.94 22.60
CA ILE A 98 2.96 11.93 22.29
C ILE A 98 1.93 11.91 23.42
N LEU A 99 0.66 12.16 23.08
CA LEU A 99 -0.45 12.20 24.03
C LEU A 99 -1.10 10.83 24.22
N SER A 100 -1.47 10.17 23.12
CA SER A 100 -2.23 8.93 23.18
C SER A 100 -2.12 8.10 21.90
N VAL A 101 -2.47 6.82 22.01
CA VAL A 101 -2.69 5.91 20.87
C VAL A 101 -4.18 5.89 20.57
N GLN A 102 -4.55 6.20 19.34
CA GLN A 102 -5.91 5.99 18.87
C GLN A 102 -6.09 4.51 18.55
N LYS A 103 -7.16 3.88 19.06
CA LYS A 103 -7.52 2.47 18.79
C LYS A 103 -8.00 2.22 17.35
N ARG A 104 -7.74 3.13 16.42
CA ARG A 104 -8.09 3.01 15.00
C ARG A 104 -6.83 2.78 14.18
N LYS A 105 -6.99 2.01 13.12
CA LYS A 105 -5.96 1.82 12.11
C LYS A 105 -6.23 2.71 10.90
N ALA A 106 -5.18 3.24 10.30
CA ALA A 106 -5.24 4.07 9.12
C ALA A 106 -4.41 3.44 7.99
N PHE A 107 -4.92 3.53 6.76
CA PHE A 107 -4.20 3.05 5.58
C PHE A 107 -3.46 4.21 4.91
N LYS A 108 -2.15 4.05 4.72
CA LYS A 108 -1.30 5.02 4.01
C LYS A 108 -0.25 4.27 3.20
N TYR A 109 0.13 4.74 2.01
CA TYR A 109 1.12 4.06 1.16
C TYR A 109 0.92 2.53 0.98
N GLY A 110 -0.34 2.06 1.03
CA GLY A 110 -0.65 0.63 0.93
C GLY A 110 -0.35 -0.21 2.18
N LEU A 111 0.03 0.42 3.29
CA LEU A 111 0.31 -0.18 4.58
C LEU A 111 -0.72 0.26 5.63
N GLU A 112 -0.97 -0.60 6.60
CA GLU A 112 -1.84 -0.35 7.74
C GLU A 112 -1.00 0.19 8.91
N PHE A 113 -1.41 1.31 9.50
CA PHE A 113 -0.71 1.99 10.59
C PHE A 113 -1.63 2.19 11.79
N PHE A 114 -1.05 2.16 12.98
CA PHE A 114 -1.61 2.75 14.18
C PHE A 114 -1.43 4.26 14.18
N VAL A 115 -2.39 4.97 14.75
CA VAL A 115 -2.37 6.43 14.81
C VAL A 115 -2.04 6.87 16.22
N TYR A 116 -0.92 7.56 16.38
CA TYR A 116 -0.57 8.29 17.59
C TYR A 116 -0.98 9.74 17.45
N GLU A 117 -1.52 10.29 18.52
CA GLU A 117 -1.83 11.70 18.63
C GLU A 117 -0.67 12.40 19.32
N ALA A 118 -0.07 13.38 18.64
CA ALA A 118 1.08 14.10 19.14
C ALA A 118 0.88 15.61 19.05
N LEU A 119 1.50 16.34 19.98
CA LEU A 119 1.60 17.79 19.93
C LEU A 119 2.98 18.18 19.43
N GLU A 120 3.01 18.96 18.36
CA GLU A 120 4.21 19.53 17.78
C GLU A 120 4.25 21.02 18.11
N LYS A 121 5.35 21.49 18.70
CA LYS A 121 5.54 22.91 19.03
C LYS A 121 6.33 23.55 17.90
N SER A 122 5.69 24.45 17.15
CA SER A 122 6.33 25.22 16.08
C SER A 122 6.31 26.69 16.44
N GLU A 123 7.49 27.31 16.56
CA GLU A 123 7.79 28.74 16.80
C GLU A 123 6.96 29.47 17.87
N ASN A 124 5.63 29.55 17.76
CA ASN A 124 4.72 30.13 18.75
C ASN A 124 3.36 29.41 18.90
N THR A 125 3.12 28.31 18.19
CA THR A 125 1.85 27.59 18.20
C THR A 125 2.07 26.10 18.45
N THR A 126 1.18 25.51 19.26
CA THR A 126 1.15 24.05 19.46
C THR A 126 0.14 23.48 18.49
N HIS A 127 0.61 22.65 17.56
CA HIS A 127 -0.21 21.98 16.58
C HIS A 127 -0.42 20.53 16.97
N GLN A 128 -1.66 20.09 16.91
CA GLN A 128 -1.98 18.67 17.03
C GLN A 128 -1.73 17.98 15.69
N ARG A 129 -0.94 16.91 15.71
CA ARG A 129 -0.55 16.13 14.54
C ARG A 129 -0.80 14.65 14.80
N ASN A 130 -1.32 13.98 13.77
CA ASN A 130 -1.42 12.52 13.76
C ASN A 130 -0.10 11.95 13.22
N LEU A 131 0.54 11.11 14.03
CA LEU A 131 1.70 10.32 13.66
C LEU A 131 1.25 8.89 13.34
N TYR A 132 1.78 8.32 12.27
CA TYR A 132 1.46 6.97 11.83
C TYR A 132 2.60 6.03 12.17
N VAL A 133 2.32 4.91 12.82
CA VAL A 133 3.33 3.93 13.24
C VAL A 133 2.86 2.54 12.82
N LEU A 134 3.74 1.73 12.24
CA LEU A 134 3.36 0.40 11.74
C LEU A 134 3.06 -0.58 12.87
N GLU A 135 3.83 -0.49 13.95
CA GLU A 135 3.72 -1.36 15.10
C GLU A 135 3.68 -0.53 16.38
N LEU A 136 2.89 -0.97 17.36
CA LEU A 136 2.85 -0.32 18.66
C LEU A 136 4.15 -0.66 19.41
N ASP A 137 4.99 0.33 19.68
CA ASP A 137 6.13 0.14 20.59
C ASP A 137 5.68 0.45 22.02
N GLU A 138 5.73 -0.56 22.89
CA GLU A 138 5.41 -0.45 24.32
C GLU A 138 6.38 0.47 25.08
N ASN A 139 7.55 0.74 24.50
CA ASN A 139 8.58 1.59 25.11
C ASN A 139 8.42 3.08 24.78
N ILE A 140 7.43 3.46 23.98
CA ILE A 140 7.16 4.88 23.70
C ILE A 140 6.59 5.53 24.98
N VAL A 141 7.28 6.55 25.48
CA VAL A 141 6.88 7.26 26.69
C VAL A 141 5.87 8.36 26.37
N PHE A 142 4.66 8.24 26.92
CA PHE A 142 3.61 9.25 26.78
C PHE A 142 3.90 10.50 27.63
N ASN A 143 3.39 11.65 27.20
CA ASN A 143 3.49 12.94 27.88
C ASN A 143 4.93 13.42 28.13
N LYS A 144 5.90 12.90 27.37
CA LYS A 144 7.26 13.42 27.31
C LYS A 144 7.56 13.96 25.93
N THR A 145 8.39 14.98 25.89
CA THR A 145 9.01 15.42 24.64
C THR A 145 9.94 14.33 24.16
N ILE A 146 9.81 13.97 22.89
CA ILE A 146 10.69 13.05 22.19
C ILE A 146 11.11 13.69 20.87
N LYS A 147 12.35 13.43 20.46
CA LYS A 147 12.81 13.80 19.14
C LYS A 147 12.41 12.69 18.18
N ILE A 148 11.66 13.01 17.13
CA ILE A 148 11.17 12.05 16.14
C ILE A 148 11.78 12.29 14.78
N LYS A 149 11.94 11.21 14.02
CA LYS A 149 12.19 11.22 12.58
C LYS A 149 10.96 10.74 11.86
N THR A 150 10.44 11.55 10.94
CA THR A 150 9.24 11.22 10.18
C THR A 150 9.44 11.30 8.66
N ILE A 151 8.71 10.47 7.93
CA ILE A 151 8.51 10.60 6.47
C ILE A 151 7.01 10.72 6.22
N GLY A 152 6.56 11.88 5.73
CA GLY A 152 5.15 12.11 5.46
C GLY A 152 4.25 11.78 6.65
N ASN A 153 4.61 12.18 7.88
CA ASN A 153 3.92 11.88 9.15
C ASN A 153 4.02 10.42 9.65
N ILE A 154 4.77 9.54 8.98
CA ILE A 154 5.06 8.20 9.48
C ILE A 154 6.29 8.28 10.39
N LEU A 155 6.19 7.76 11.61
CA LEU A 155 7.29 7.67 12.56
C LEU A 155 8.25 6.56 12.14
N VAL A 156 9.52 6.91 11.95
CA VAL A 156 10.57 5.97 11.52
C VAL A 156 11.51 5.63 12.67
N ALA A 157 11.89 6.65 13.44
CA ALA A 157 12.73 6.51 14.61
C ALA A 157 12.40 7.60 15.63
N TYR A 158 12.70 7.34 16.89
CA TYR A 158 12.61 8.33 17.96
C TYR A 158 13.80 8.24 18.90
N GLU A 159 14.01 9.31 19.65
CA GLU A 159 15.01 9.44 20.69
C GLU A 159 14.42 10.21 21.87
N ASP A 160 14.58 9.64 23.06
CA ASP A 160 14.17 10.30 24.29
C ASP A 160 15.08 11.49 24.56
N THR A 161 14.49 12.69 24.63
CA THR A 161 15.20 13.85 25.17
C THR A 161 15.24 13.71 26.69
N LYS A 162 16.46 13.59 27.23
CA LYS A 162 16.71 13.47 28.69
C LYS A 162 16.10 14.62 29.48
#